data_AF-A0A4V1F9V6-F1
#
_entry.id   AF-A0A4V1F9V6-F1
#
_cell.length_a   1.000
_cell.length_b   1.000
_cell.length_c   1.000
_cell.angle_alpha   90.00
_cell.angle_beta   90.00
_cell.angle_gamma   90.00
#
_symmetry.space_group_name_H-M   'P 1'
#
loop_
_entity.id
_entity.type
_entity.pdbx_description
1 polymer ?
#
loop_
_entity_poly.entity_id
_entity_poly.type
_entity_poly.pdbx_seq_one_letter_code
_entity_poly.pdbx_strand_id
1 'polypeptide(L)'
;MFAVIFGRPGCPYCVRAKELAERLKEQRNDFSFRYVDIYEEDITKDDLSKTIGKPVETVPQIFLNEKHIGGYTDFEAYVKANPDLLQQP
;
A
#
# COMPACT_ATOMS: atom_id res chain seq x y z
N MET A 1 -3.51 -5.27 11.87
CA MET A 1 -2.99 -5.41 10.49
C MET A 1 -2.12 -4.21 10.11
N PHE A 2 -1.05 -4.38 9.32
CA PHE A 2 -0.16 -3.27 8.93
C PHE A 2 0.07 -3.18 7.41
N ALA A 3 -0.16 -2.00 6.83
CA ALA A 3 0.08 -1.73 5.41
C ALA A 3 1.28 -0.80 5.20
N VAL A 4 2.14 -1.11 4.23
CA VAL A 4 3.24 -0.24 3.79
C VAL A 4 2.98 0.20 2.36
N ILE A 5 2.94 1.51 2.14
CA ILE A 5 2.68 2.10 0.84
C ILE A 5 3.95 2.76 0.36
N PHE A 6 4.65 2.12 -0.57
CA PHE A 6 5.80 2.71 -1.25
C PHE A 6 5.30 3.61 -2.36
N GLY A 7 5.50 4.90 -2.19
CA GLY A 7 5.04 5.92 -3.11
C GLY A 7 6.14 6.91 -3.44
N ARG A 8 5.77 7.91 -4.24
CA ARG A 8 6.62 9.05 -4.53
C ARG A 8 5.83 10.35 -4.41
N PRO A 9 6.50 11.48 -4.13
CA PRO A 9 5.84 12.76 -4.05
C PRO A 9 5.32 13.15 -5.45
N GLY A 10 4.17 13.80 -5.50
CA GLY A 10 3.54 14.23 -6.76
C GLY A 10 2.85 13.13 -7.57
N CYS A 11 2.66 11.92 -7.02
CA CYS A 11 1.89 10.87 -7.69
C CYS A 11 0.44 10.81 -7.18
N PRO A 12 -0.58 11.04 -8.04
CA PRO A 12 -1.98 11.05 -7.62
C PRO A 12 -2.47 9.69 -7.10
N TYR A 13 -1.97 8.59 -7.66
CA TYR A 13 -2.30 7.24 -7.20
C TYR A 13 -1.73 6.92 -5.81
N CYS A 14 -0.57 7.46 -5.46
CA CYS A 14 0.03 7.30 -4.14
C CYS A 14 -0.83 8.00 -3.07
N VAL A 15 -1.34 9.20 -3.37
CA VAL A 15 -2.26 9.93 -2.50
C VAL A 15 -3.54 9.11 -2.27
N ARG A 16 -4.15 8.60 -3.33
CA ARG A 16 -5.37 7.76 -3.21
C ARG A 16 -5.13 6.49 -2.40
N ALA A 17 -4.00 5.82 -2.58
CA ALA A 17 -3.65 4.63 -1.79
C ALA A 17 -3.53 4.96 -0.30
N LYS A 18 -2.90 6.11 0.01
CA LYS A 18 -2.81 6.62 1.37
C LYS A 18 -4.20 6.91 1.95
N GLU A 19 -5.05 7.65 1.25
CA GLU A 19 -6.42 7.94 1.69
C GLU A 19 -7.24 6.68 1.96
N LEU A 20 -7.13 5.65 1.09
CA LEU A 20 -7.80 4.37 1.31
C LEU A 20 -7.30 3.68 2.59
N ALA A 21 -5.99 3.71 2.85
CA ALA A 21 -5.42 3.15 4.07
C ALA A 21 -5.77 3.96 5.33
N GLU A 22 -5.88 5.29 5.24
CA GLU A 22 -6.38 6.13 6.34
C GLU A 22 -7.80 5.72 6.70
N ARG A 23 -8.67 5.57 5.69
CA ARG A 23 -10.06 5.12 5.90
C ARG A 23 -10.16 3.74 6.55
N LEU A 24 -9.25 2.82 6.21
CA LEU A 24 -9.18 1.51 6.86
C LEU A 24 -8.73 1.61 8.32
N LYS A 25 -7.79 2.50 8.61
CA LYS A 25 -7.34 2.79 9.97
C LYS A 25 -8.43 3.44 10.81
N GLU A 26 -9.24 4.31 10.22
CA GLU A 26 -10.39 4.93 10.88
C GLU A 26 -11.50 3.91 11.16
N GLN A 27 -11.73 2.97 10.23
CA GLN A 27 -12.73 1.92 10.40
C GLN A 27 -12.26 0.78 11.30
N ARG A 28 -10.95 0.58 11.47
CA ARG A 28 -10.39 -0.48 12.31
C ARG A 28 -9.25 0.00 13.18
N ASN A 29 -9.47 -0.07 14.48
CA ASN A 29 -8.46 0.24 15.49
C ASN A 29 -7.22 -0.68 15.42
N ASP A 30 -7.34 -1.91 14.89
CA ASP A 30 -6.19 -2.81 14.72
C ASP A 30 -5.43 -2.57 13.41
N PHE A 31 -5.94 -1.74 12.49
CA PHE A 31 -5.29 -1.44 11.22
C PHE A 31 -4.35 -0.23 11.37
N SER A 32 -3.14 -0.35 10.82
CA SER A 32 -2.18 0.75 10.75
C SER A 32 -1.51 0.74 9.39
N PHE A 33 -1.01 1.89 8.95
CA PHE A 33 -0.27 1.97 7.72
C PHE A 33 0.90 2.95 7.83
N ARG A 34 1.91 2.76 6.98
CA ARG A 34 3.04 3.67 6.79
C ARG A 34 3.18 4.01 5.33
N TYR A 35 3.24 5.29 5.04
CA TYR A 35 3.65 5.78 3.73
C TYR A 35 5.17 5.90 3.71
N VAL A 36 5.80 5.32 2.69
CA VAL A 36 7.24 5.32 2.49
C VAL A 36 7.53 6.02 1.18
N ASP A 37 8.28 7.11 1.26
CA ASP A 37 8.76 7.77 0.06
C ASP A 37 10.02 7.07 -0.43
N ILE A 38 9.94 6.48 -1.62
CA ILE A 38 11.06 5.71 -2.16
C ILE A 38 12.28 6.58 -2.46
N TYR A 39 12.10 7.88 -2.69
CA TYR A 39 13.22 8.80 -2.92
C TYR A 39 13.86 9.25 -1.60
N GLU A 40 13.07 9.40 -0.54
CA GLU A 40 13.57 9.80 0.79
C GLU A 40 14.36 8.67 1.45
N GLU A 41 13.90 7.42 1.30
CA GLU A 41 14.56 6.24 1.88
C GLU A 41 15.64 5.62 0.96
N ASP A 42 15.99 6.28 -0.15
CA ASP A 42 16.94 5.77 -1.17
C ASP A 42 16.56 4.38 -1.73
N ILE A 43 15.26 4.07 -1.76
CA ILE A 43 14.72 2.81 -2.26
C ILE A 43 14.53 2.91 -3.77
N THR A 44 15.19 2.02 -4.51
CA THR A 44 15.00 1.96 -5.95
C THR A 44 13.85 1.03 -6.33
N LYS A 45 13.32 1.20 -7.55
CA LYS A 45 12.36 0.25 -8.13
C LYS A 45 12.95 -1.16 -8.25
N ASP A 46 14.27 -1.27 -8.40
CA ASP A 46 14.97 -2.55 -8.48
C ASP A 46 14.98 -3.25 -7.12
N ASP A 47 15.21 -2.53 -6.04
CA ASP A 47 15.09 -3.05 -4.66
C ASP A 47 13.68 -3.55 -4.35
N LEU A 48 12.67 -2.78 -4.75
CA LEU A 48 11.28 -3.22 -4.66
C LEU A 48 11.05 -4.49 -5.48
N SER A 49 11.58 -4.54 -6.71
CA SER A 49 11.43 -5.70 -7.59
C SER A 49 12.07 -6.95 -7.01
N LYS A 50 13.26 -6.83 -6.39
CA LYS A 50 13.96 -7.90 -5.69
C LYS A 50 13.18 -8.39 -4.47
N THR A 51 12.62 -7.47 -3.70
CA THR A 51 11.82 -7.78 -2.51
C THR A 51 10.52 -8.50 -2.88
N ILE A 52 9.87 -8.06 -3.96
CA ILE A 52 8.60 -8.61 -4.44
C ILE A 52 8.81 -9.91 -5.24
N GLY A 53 9.99 -10.08 -5.85
CA GLY A 53 10.26 -11.16 -6.80
C GLY A 53 9.58 -10.96 -8.16
N LYS A 54 9.07 -9.75 -8.45
CA LYS A 54 8.45 -9.38 -9.74
C LYS A 54 8.94 -8.02 -10.19
N PRO A 55 9.04 -7.77 -11.51
CA PRO A 55 9.41 -6.46 -12.02
C PRO A 55 8.39 -5.40 -11.58
N VAL A 56 8.87 -4.40 -10.84
CA VAL A 56 8.12 -3.23 -10.42
C VAL A 56 8.50 -2.07 -11.31
N GLU A 57 7.58 -1.70 -12.19
CA GLU A 57 7.80 -0.57 -13.11
C GLU A 57 7.07 0.70 -12.64
N THR A 58 6.03 0.52 -11.83
CA THR A 58 5.07 1.56 -11.44
C THR A 58 4.98 1.72 -9.93
N VAL A 59 4.56 2.91 -9.50
CA VAL A 59 4.23 3.23 -8.10
C VAL A 59 2.79 3.78 -8.07
N PRO A 60 2.03 3.60 -6.97
CA PRO A 60 2.44 3.04 -5.68
C PRO A 60 2.61 1.51 -5.68
N GLN A 61 3.41 0.98 -4.75
CA GLN A 61 3.47 -0.45 -4.41
C GLN A 61 3.04 -0.64 -2.97
N ILE A 62 2.01 -1.45 -2.75
CA ILE A 62 1.39 -1.66 -1.44
C ILE A 62 1.70 -3.06 -0.93
N PHE A 63 2.14 -3.13 0.32
CA PHE A 63 2.37 -4.36 1.06
C PHE A 63 1.43 -4.39 2.26
N LEU A 64 0.93 -5.56 2.59
CA LEU A 64 0.05 -5.78 3.71
C LEU A 64 0.53 -6.98 4.51
N ASN A 65 0.92 -6.77 5.77
CA ASN A 65 1.55 -7.80 6.61
C ASN A 65 2.67 -8.54 5.85
N GLU A 66 3.59 -7.79 5.24
CA GLU A 66 4.73 -8.31 4.44
C GLU A 66 4.35 -8.97 3.10
N LYS A 67 3.05 -9.16 2.81
CA LYS A 67 2.58 -9.64 1.53
C LYS A 67 2.45 -8.50 0.53
N HIS A 68 3.12 -8.62 -0.61
CA HIS A 68 2.91 -7.70 -1.73
C HIS A 68 1.49 -7.84 -2.29
N ILE A 69 0.74 -6.74 -2.30
CA ILE A 69 -0.61 -6.67 -2.85
C ILE A 69 -0.56 -6.21 -4.30
N GLY A 70 0.28 -5.21 -4.61
CA GLY A 70 0.38 -4.63 -5.95
C GLY A 70 0.22 -3.12 -5.94
N GLY A 71 -0.42 -2.59 -6.99
CA GLY A 71 -0.68 -1.17 -7.12
C GLY A 71 -1.90 -0.69 -6.35
N TYR A 72 -2.27 0.57 -6.57
CA TYR A 72 -3.51 1.14 -6.01
C TYR A 72 -4.74 0.30 -6.39
N THR A 73 -4.84 -0.12 -7.66
CA THR A 73 -5.97 -0.90 -8.16
C THR A 73 -6.07 -2.26 -7.47
N ASP A 74 -4.95 -2.96 -7.29
CA ASP A 74 -4.91 -4.23 -6.57
C ASP A 74 -5.29 -4.05 -5.10
N PHE A 75 -4.83 -2.97 -4.47
CA PHE A 75 -5.17 -2.67 -3.09
C PHE A 75 -6.66 -2.36 -2.91
N GLU A 76 -7.24 -1.55 -3.79
CA GLU A 76 -8.68 -1.28 -3.78
C GLU A 76 -9.49 -2.56 -4.02
N ALA A 77 -9.08 -3.39 -4.97
CA ALA A 77 -9.70 -4.68 -5.22
C ALA A 77 -9.58 -5.62 -4.01
N TYR A 78 -8.42 -5.65 -3.35
CA TYR A 78 -8.19 -6.45 -2.15
C TYR A 78 -9.11 -6.02 -1.00
N VAL A 79 -9.25 -4.71 -0.78
CA VAL A 79 -10.15 -4.17 0.24
C VAL A 79 -11.61 -4.51 -0.06
N LYS A 80 -12.03 -4.39 -1.32
CA LYS A 80 -13.39 -4.78 -1.75
C LYS A 80 -13.65 -6.29 -1.64
N ALA A 81 -12.66 -7.10 -1.98
CA ALA A 81 -12.76 -8.57 -1.95
C ALA A 81 -12.70 -9.13 -0.53
N ASN A 82 -12.15 -8.37 0.42
CA ASN A 82 -12.09 -8.74 1.83
C ASN A 82 -12.94 -7.73 2.63
N PRO A 83 -14.28 -7.83 2.58
CA PRO A 83 -15.17 -6.94 3.31
C PRO A 83 -14.93 -6.98 4.83
N ASP A 84 -14.39 -8.07 5.38
CA ASP A 84 -13.89 -8.15 6.76
C ASP A 84 -12.78 -7.13 7.08
N LEU A 85 -12.18 -6.49 6.07
CA LEU A 85 -11.26 -5.37 6.27
C LEU A 85 -11.98 -4.04 6.52
N LEU A 86 -13.23 -3.94 6.07
CA LEU A 86 -14.15 -2.81 6.25
C LEU A 86 -15.23 -3.12 7.30
N GLN A 87 -15.32 -4.37 7.75
CA GLN A 87 -16.27 -4.83 8.74
C GLN A 87 -15.51 -5.26 9.98
N GLN A 88 -15.62 -4.48 11.05
CA GLN A 88 -16.16 -4.99 12.30
C GLN A 88 -16.54 -3.82 13.25
N PRO A 89 -17.49 -4.08 14.17
CA PRO A 89 -18.47 -3.12 14.70
C PRO A 89 -17.96 -2.08 15.68
#